data_AF-A0A813L4F9-F1
#
_entry.id   AF-A0A813L4F9-F1
#
_cell.length_a   1.000
_cell.length_b   1.000
_cell.length_c   1.000
_cell.angle_alpha   90.00
_cell.angle_beta   90.00
_cell.angle_gamma   90.00
#
_symmetry.space_group_name_H-M   'P 1'
#
loop_
_entity.id
_entity.type
_entity.pdbx_description
1 polymer ?
#
loop_
_entity_poly.entity_id
_entity_poly.type
_entity_poly.pdbx_seq_one_letter_code
_entity_poly.pdbx_strand_id
1 'polypeptide(L)'
;MASSYQAKHGFPLVIAPEGLSKRAILGICQARLRNSRSVELTTCLAEARKIACARLRSVASPAATGRLTCHVLDTCHGRPAAGMTVSLRYLGRKAGNEASPQVLGDFVTNSDGRLESPVLSGAQLKEGFYEWTFFVGEYFAMLGVPTLGTPFLDEVPIRFGIDNPESNYHVPLLCSPWSFSTYRGS
;
A
#
# COMPACT_ATOMS: atom_id res chain seq x y z
N MET A 1 6.11 3.93 31.66
CA MET A 1 5.85 2.90 30.62
C MET A 1 7.10 2.10 30.27
N ALA A 2 8.19 2.73 29.81
CA ALA A 2 9.42 2.01 29.44
C ALA A 2 10.02 1.16 30.60
N SER A 3 10.13 1.74 31.79
CA SER A 3 10.66 1.02 32.97
C SER A 3 9.77 -0.17 33.37
N SER A 4 8.44 -0.01 33.34
CA SER A 4 7.48 -1.08 33.60
C SER A 4 7.55 -2.21 32.57
N TYR A 5 7.77 -1.86 31.29
CA TYR A 5 7.96 -2.83 30.23
C TYR A 5 9.22 -3.67 30.46
N GLN A 6 10.36 -3.01 30.71
CA GLN A 6 11.62 -3.70 30.93
C GLN A 6 11.57 -4.61 32.16
N ALA A 7 10.94 -4.16 33.25
CA ALA A 7 10.73 -4.99 34.43
C ALA A 7 9.90 -6.25 34.14
N LYS A 8 8.85 -6.15 33.31
CA LYS A 8 7.98 -7.28 32.95
C LYS A 8 8.64 -8.26 31.99
N HIS A 9 9.36 -7.77 30.99
CA HIS A 9 9.82 -8.59 29.86
C HIS A 9 11.31 -8.96 29.93
N GLY A 10 12.10 -8.23 30.72
CA GLY A 10 13.54 -8.44 30.89
C GLY A 10 14.41 -7.86 29.76
N PHE A 11 13.83 -7.04 28.88
CA PHE A 11 14.52 -6.36 27.78
C PHE A 11 13.81 -5.02 27.46
N PRO A 12 14.51 -4.05 26.85
CA PRO A 12 13.91 -2.77 26.50
C PRO A 12 12.86 -2.91 25.39
N LEU A 13 11.89 -2.00 25.39
CA LEU A 13 10.92 -1.88 24.31
C LEU A 13 11.62 -1.40 23.03
N VAL A 14 11.55 -2.19 21.96
CA VAL A 14 12.08 -1.82 20.64
C VAL A 14 10.92 -1.51 19.70
N ILE A 15 10.94 -0.31 19.11
CA ILE A 15 9.97 0.14 18.09
C ILE A 15 10.77 0.83 16.99
N ALA A 16 10.54 0.46 15.74
CA ALA A 16 10.98 1.20 14.56
C ALA A 16 10.05 2.41 14.37
N PRO A 17 10.52 3.65 14.61
CA PRO A 17 9.63 4.81 14.69
C PRO A 17 9.30 5.43 13.33
N GLU A 18 10.00 5.00 12.27
CA GLU A 18 9.88 5.60 10.94
C GLU A 18 8.45 5.48 10.40
N GLY A 19 7.87 6.60 9.98
CA GLY A 19 6.48 6.69 9.50
C GLY A 19 5.39 6.66 10.59
N LEU A 20 5.74 6.51 11.87
CA LEU A 20 4.77 6.47 12.96
C LEU A 20 4.56 7.84 13.61
N SER A 21 3.30 8.22 13.82
CA SER A 21 2.96 9.39 14.63
C SER A 21 3.20 9.14 16.12
N LYS A 22 3.37 10.21 16.91
CA LYS A 22 3.46 10.11 18.38
C LYS A 22 2.28 9.33 18.98
N ARG A 23 1.06 9.57 18.46
CA ARG A 23 -0.16 8.86 18.89
C ARG A 23 -0.07 7.36 18.58
N ALA A 24 0.42 6.99 17.40
CA ALA A 24 0.61 5.59 17.02
C ALA A 24 1.64 4.91 17.94
N ILE A 25 2.79 5.55 18.19
CA ILE A 25 3.82 5.02 19.09
C ILE A 25 3.25 4.78 20.49
N LEU A 26 2.51 5.74 21.05
CA LEU A 26 1.88 5.59 22.37
C LEU A 26 0.87 4.44 22.40
N GLY A 27 0.04 4.30 21.36
CA GLY A 27 -0.91 3.19 21.24
C GLY A 27 -0.20 1.82 21.17
N ILE A 28 0.88 1.72 20.40
CA ILE A 28 1.72 0.52 20.29
C ILE A 28 2.32 0.18 21.67
N CYS A 29 2.91 1.15 22.36
CA CYS A 29 3.48 0.96 23.70
C CYS A 29 2.43 0.40 24.67
N GLN A 30 1.22 0.97 24.68
CA GLN A 30 0.14 0.55 25.57
C GLN A 30 -0.36 -0.86 25.26
N ALA A 31 -0.55 -1.19 23.98
CA ALA A 31 -0.97 -2.51 23.54
C ALA A 31 0.06 -3.59 23.92
N ARG A 32 1.34 -3.31 23.67
CA ARG A 32 2.44 -4.27 23.88
C ARG A 32 2.76 -4.56 25.33
N LEU A 33 2.48 -3.64 26.25
CA LEU A 33 2.56 -3.91 27.69
C LEU A 33 1.67 -5.09 28.14
N ARG A 34 0.60 -5.41 27.40
CA ARG A 34 -0.32 -6.51 27.74
C ARG A 34 0.15 -7.86 27.22
N ASN A 35 1.10 -7.90 26.29
CA ASN A 35 1.58 -9.12 25.68
C ASN A 35 2.33 -10.03 26.67
N SER A 36 2.48 -11.30 26.30
CA SER A 36 3.38 -12.23 26.98
C SER A 36 4.84 -11.95 26.60
N ARG A 37 5.79 -12.45 27.40
CA ARG A 37 7.22 -12.29 27.12
C ARG A 37 7.64 -12.91 25.78
N SER A 38 7.09 -14.08 25.42
CA SER A 38 7.42 -14.76 24.16
C SER A 38 6.95 -13.96 22.94
N VAL A 39 5.72 -13.44 22.97
CA VAL A 39 5.18 -12.57 21.91
C VAL A 39 6.01 -11.30 21.76
N GLU A 40 6.41 -10.69 22.88
CA GLU A 40 7.23 -9.47 22.84
C GLU A 40 8.66 -9.71 22.34
N LEU A 41 9.25 -10.87 22.61
CA LEU A 41 10.56 -11.21 22.07
C LEU A 41 10.50 -11.25 20.54
N THR A 42 9.53 -11.97 19.98
CA THR A 42 9.31 -12.05 18.53
C THR A 42 9.03 -10.67 17.93
N THR A 43 8.18 -9.88 18.60
CA THR A 43 7.83 -8.52 18.14
C THR A 43 9.05 -7.59 18.17
N CYS A 44 9.83 -7.57 19.24
CA CYS A 44 11.05 -6.77 19.33
C CYS A 44 12.09 -7.18 18.28
N LEU A 45 12.25 -8.48 18.00
CA LEU A 45 13.14 -8.95 16.93
C LEU A 45 12.68 -8.47 15.55
N ALA A 46 11.37 -8.47 15.29
CA ALA A 46 10.83 -7.93 14.05
C ALA A 46 11.08 -6.41 13.93
N GLU A 47 10.90 -5.65 15.02
CA GLU A 47 11.19 -4.21 15.05
C GLU A 47 12.69 -3.92 14.89
N ALA A 48 13.55 -4.70 15.54
CA ALA A 48 15.01 -4.61 15.38
C ALA A 48 15.42 -4.91 13.93
N ARG A 49 14.78 -5.89 13.28
CA ARG A 49 15.00 -6.17 11.84
C ARG A 49 14.61 -4.98 10.97
N LYS A 50 13.47 -4.32 11.23
CA LYS A 50 13.06 -3.09 10.50
C LYS A 50 14.12 -1.99 10.64
N ILE A 51 14.62 -1.75 11.85
CA ILE A 51 15.69 -0.77 12.12
C ILE A 51 16.98 -1.16 11.37
N ALA A 52 17.35 -2.44 11.39
CA ALA A 52 18.53 -2.92 10.68
C ALA A 52 18.38 -2.74 9.16
N CYS A 53 17.22 -3.06 8.58
CA CYS A 53 16.92 -2.83 7.18
C CYS A 53 16.99 -1.34 6.81
N ALA A 54 16.41 -0.45 7.62
CA ALA A 54 16.49 0.99 7.40
C ALA A 54 17.95 1.50 7.42
N ARG A 55 18.77 1.00 8.34
CA ARG A 55 20.22 1.31 8.41
C ARG A 55 21.01 0.75 7.23
N LEU A 56 20.69 -0.46 6.76
CA LEU A 56 21.32 -1.02 5.57
C LEU A 56 21.04 -0.16 4.33
N ARG A 57 19.81 0.36 4.21
CA ARG A 57 19.43 1.25 3.10
C ARG A 57 20.14 2.60 3.12
N SER A 58 20.63 3.06 4.27
CA SER A 58 21.42 4.29 4.33
C SER A 58 22.87 4.11 3.87
N VAL A 59 23.34 2.86 3.71
CA VAL A 59 24.72 2.55 3.31
C VAL A 59 24.81 1.72 2.02
N ALA A 60 23.71 1.14 1.57
CA ALA A 60 23.61 0.34 0.35
C ALA A 60 22.30 0.64 -0.38
N SER A 61 22.37 0.67 -1.71
CA SER A 61 21.18 0.82 -2.55
C SER A 61 20.63 -0.57 -2.93
N PRO A 62 19.33 -0.82 -2.75
CA PRO A 62 18.72 -2.08 -3.18
C PRO A 62 18.79 -2.24 -4.70
N ALA A 63 18.94 -3.49 -5.16
CA ALA A 63 18.87 -3.82 -6.56
C ALA A 63 17.40 -3.79 -6.99
N ALA A 64 16.98 -2.73 -7.67
CA ALA A 64 15.57 -2.56 -8.04
C ALA A 64 15.19 -3.60 -9.11
N THR A 65 14.82 -4.81 -8.68
CA THR A 65 14.37 -5.94 -9.53
C THR A 65 12.86 -6.16 -9.42
N GLY A 66 12.21 -5.45 -8.51
CA GLY A 66 10.78 -5.57 -8.23
C GLY A 66 9.91 -5.08 -9.38
N ARG A 67 8.62 -5.39 -9.27
CA ARG A 67 7.59 -5.03 -10.25
C ARG A 67 6.32 -4.56 -9.55
N LEU A 68 5.62 -3.63 -10.18
CA LEU A 68 4.27 -3.22 -9.78
C LEU A 68 3.27 -3.70 -10.83
N THR A 69 2.26 -4.42 -10.39
CA THR A 69 1.18 -4.94 -11.22
C THR A 69 -0.18 -4.62 -10.60
N CYS A 70 -1.21 -4.60 -11.45
CA CYS A 70 -2.59 -4.35 -11.06
C CYS A 70 -3.52 -5.32 -11.79
N HIS A 71 -4.67 -5.61 -11.19
CA HIS A 71 -5.77 -6.35 -11.76
C HIS A 71 -7.07 -5.76 -11.20
N VAL A 72 -8.05 -5.55 -12.06
CA VAL A 72 -9.36 -5.00 -11.70
C VAL A 72 -10.44 -6.04 -11.98
N LEU A 73 -11.20 -6.36 -10.94
CA LEU A 73 -12.34 -7.27 -11.00
C LEU A 73 -13.64 -6.50 -10.76
N ASP A 74 -14.55 -6.61 -11.71
CA ASP A 74 -15.93 -6.18 -11.57
C ASP A 74 -16.72 -7.24 -10.81
N THR A 75 -17.00 -6.97 -9.54
CA THR A 75 -17.75 -7.87 -8.66
C THR A 75 -19.26 -7.74 -8.86
N CYS A 76 -19.74 -6.71 -9.56
CA CYS A 76 -21.16 -6.58 -9.91
C CYS A 76 -21.55 -7.58 -11.00
N HIS A 77 -20.68 -7.79 -11.99
CA HIS A 77 -20.89 -8.72 -13.10
C HIS A 77 -20.07 -10.02 -12.99
N GLY A 78 -19.18 -10.13 -12.00
CA GLY A 78 -18.38 -11.34 -11.75
C GLY A 78 -17.32 -11.61 -12.83
N ARG A 79 -16.70 -10.56 -13.38
CA ARG A 79 -15.74 -10.65 -14.51
C ARG A 79 -14.59 -9.66 -14.37
N PRO A 80 -13.48 -9.82 -15.11
CA PRO A 80 -12.46 -8.78 -15.19
C PRO A 80 -13.05 -7.48 -15.76
N ALA A 81 -12.66 -6.34 -15.19
CA ALA A 81 -13.14 -5.04 -15.63
C ALA A 81 -12.30 -4.57 -16.81
N ALA A 82 -12.66 -4.99 -18.03
CA ALA A 82 -11.97 -4.61 -19.26
C ALA A 82 -12.33 -3.18 -19.70
N GLY A 83 -11.36 -2.42 -20.21
CA GLY A 83 -11.58 -1.06 -20.70
C GLY A 83 -11.69 0.01 -19.61
N MET A 84 -11.31 -0.28 -18.37
CA MET A 84 -11.30 0.70 -17.28
C MET A 84 -10.04 1.56 -17.35
N THR A 85 -10.22 2.88 -17.31
CA THR A 85 -9.12 3.85 -17.18
C THR A 85 -8.54 3.77 -15.76
N VAL A 86 -7.20 3.82 -15.66
CA VAL A 86 -6.44 3.80 -14.41
C VAL A 86 -5.27 4.77 -14.51
N SER A 87 -5.07 5.64 -13.53
CA SER A 87 -3.88 6.50 -13.45
C SER A 87 -2.98 6.13 -12.29
N LEU A 88 -1.66 6.33 -12.44
CA LEU A 88 -0.67 6.10 -11.39
C LEU A 88 0.12 7.37 -11.07
N ARG A 89 0.24 7.68 -9.78
CA ARG A 89 1.07 8.79 -9.29
C ARG A 89 2.07 8.32 -8.23
N TYR A 90 3.26 8.91 -8.23
CA TYR A 90 4.23 8.81 -7.15
C TYR A 90 4.12 10.03 -6.22
N LEU A 91 3.94 9.77 -4.93
CA LEU A 91 3.70 10.78 -3.90
C LEU A 91 4.97 11.10 -3.06
N GLY A 92 6.09 10.42 -3.33
CA GLY A 92 7.34 10.62 -2.59
C GLY A 92 7.50 9.73 -1.35
N ARG A 93 8.57 9.96 -0.57
CA ARG A 93 8.97 9.10 0.57
C ARG A 93 8.32 9.46 1.91
N LYS A 94 7.74 10.66 2.05
CA LYS A 94 7.08 11.09 3.30
C LYS A 94 5.58 11.20 3.07
N ALA A 95 4.81 10.43 3.82
CA ALA A 95 3.36 10.59 3.86
C ALA A 95 3.01 12.01 4.33
N GLY A 96 2.23 12.75 3.55
CA GLY A 96 1.69 14.07 3.93
C GLY A 96 2.62 15.27 3.72
N ASN A 97 3.73 15.13 2.99
CA ASN A 97 4.46 16.29 2.48
C ASN A 97 4.13 16.43 0.99
N GLU A 98 3.29 17.41 0.67
CA GLU A 98 2.70 17.70 -0.64
C GLU A 98 3.74 18.21 -1.66
N ALA A 99 4.84 17.48 -1.87
CA ALA A 99 5.49 17.58 -3.16
C ALA A 99 4.44 17.23 -4.22
N SER A 100 4.33 18.04 -5.28
CA SER A 100 3.37 17.81 -6.35
C SER A 100 3.45 16.35 -6.83
N PRO A 101 2.36 15.57 -6.74
CA PRO A 101 2.35 14.17 -7.16
C PRO A 101 2.92 14.03 -8.57
N GLN A 102 3.95 13.20 -8.74
CA GLN A 102 4.51 12.93 -10.05
C GLN A 102 3.58 11.94 -10.77
N VAL A 103 2.96 12.37 -11.86
CA VAL A 103 2.21 11.47 -12.74
C VAL A 103 3.18 10.49 -13.40
N LEU A 104 2.92 9.19 -13.26
CA LEU A 104 3.71 8.13 -13.86
C LEU A 104 3.10 7.58 -15.14
N GLY A 105 1.78 7.69 -15.29
CA GLY A 105 1.07 7.35 -16.52
C GLY A 105 -0.42 7.11 -16.31
N ASP A 106 -1.13 7.07 -17.43
CA ASP A 106 -2.52 6.66 -17.55
C ASP A 106 -2.57 5.37 -18.37
N PHE A 107 -3.44 4.46 -17.98
CA PHE A 107 -3.54 3.10 -18.49
C PHE A 107 -5.00 2.71 -18.71
N VAL A 108 -5.21 1.69 -19.52
CA VAL A 108 -6.52 1.06 -19.72
C VAL A 108 -6.37 -0.44 -19.49
N THR A 109 -7.29 -1.03 -18.75
CA THR A 109 -7.28 -2.47 -18.50
C THR A 109 -7.64 -3.27 -19.76
N ASN A 110 -6.92 -4.37 -19.99
CA ASN A 110 -7.17 -5.30 -21.09
C ASN A 110 -8.36 -6.24 -20.79
N SER A 111 -8.60 -7.21 -21.67
CA SER A 111 -9.71 -8.17 -21.53
C SER A 111 -9.65 -9.05 -20.27
N ASP A 112 -8.48 -9.20 -19.66
CA ASP A 112 -8.27 -9.89 -18.38
C ASP A 112 -8.26 -8.90 -17.19
N GLY A 113 -8.72 -7.66 -17.37
CA GLY A 113 -8.78 -6.64 -16.31
C GLY A 113 -7.39 -6.19 -15.83
N ARG A 114 -6.32 -6.47 -16.58
CA ARG A 114 -4.93 -6.16 -16.22
C ARG A 114 -4.41 -4.99 -17.03
N LEU A 115 -3.35 -4.38 -16.52
CA LEU A 115 -2.55 -3.43 -17.28
C LEU A 115 -1.46 -4.19 -18.05
N GLU A 116 -1.04 -3.68 -19.20
CA GLU A 116 0.13 -4.19 -19.92
C GLU A 116 1.35 -4.20 -18.98
N SER A 117 2.02 -5.35 -18.90
CA SER A 117 2.87 -5.71 -17.76
C SER A 117 4.36 -5.57 -18.05
N PRO A 118 5.18 -5.14 -17.05
CA PRO A 118 4.79 -4.54 -15.77
C PRO A 118 4.62 -3.01 -15.86
N VAL A 119 3.74 -2.43 -15.03
CA VAL A 119 3.47 -0.98 -15.02
C VAL A 119 4.71 -0.18 -14.60
N LEU A 120 5.39 -0.67 -13.56
CA LEU A 120 6.73 -0.22 -13.18
C LEU A 120 7.60 -1.45 -12.98
N SER A 121 8.85 -1.36 -13.40
CA SER A 121 9.85 -2.37 -13.09
C SER A 121 11.22 -1.76 -12.94
N GLY A 122 12.14 -2.53 -12.37
CA GLY A 122 13.53 -2.10 -12.38
C GLY A 122 13.73 -0.85 -11.52
N ALA A 123 14.60 0.03 -12.00
CA ALA A 123 14.87 1.35 -11.43
C ALA A 123 13.65 2.30 -11.37
N GLN A 124 12.55 2.00 -12.08
CA GLN A 124 11.32 2.80 -12.00
C GLN A 124 10.56 2.55 -10.69
N LEU A 125 10.71 1.36 -10.10
CA LEU A 125 10.06 1.01 -8.84
C LEU A 125 10.87 1.56 -7.67
N LYS A 126 10.44 2.70 -7.15
CA LYS A 126 11.10 3.37 -6.02
C LYS A 126 10.37 3.09 -4.72
N GLU A 127 11.12 2.99 -3.63
CA GLU A 127 10.56 3.04 -2.28
C GLU A 127 9.86 4.38 -2.06
N GLY A 128 8.64 4.35 -1.51
CA GLY A 128 7.81 5.52 -1.25
C GLY A 128 6.32 5.23 -1.38
N PHE A 129 5.52 6.29 -1.42
CA PHE A 129 4.07 6.21 -1.53
C PHE A 129 3.63 6.43 -2.98
N TYR A 130 2.61 5.68 -3.37
CA TYR A 130 1.97 5.74 -4.69
C TYR A 130 0.46 5.87 -4.51
N GLU A 131 -0.20 6.34 -5.56
CA GLU A 131 -1.66 6.38 -5.64
C GLU A 131 -2.11 5.88 -7.01
N TRP A 132 -2.99 4.88 -7.00
CA TRP A 132 -3.83 4.57 -8.15
C TRP A 132 -5.08 5.45 -8.10
N THR A 133 -5.56 5.91 -9.25
CA THR A 133 -6.94 6.38 -9.39
C THR A 133 -7.64 5.52 -10.44
N PHE A 134 -8.67 4.79 -10.02
CA PHE A 134 -9.51 3.97 -10.91
C PHE A 134 -10.78 4.74 -11.27
N PHE A 135 -11.09 4.85 -12.56
CA PHE A 135 -12.28 5.56 -13.06
C PHE A 135 -13.48 4.58 -13.11
N VAL A 136 -14.01 4.27 -11.93
CA VAL A 136 -15.07 3.28 -11.70
C VAL A 136 -16.43 3.75 -12.23
N GLY A 137 -16.76 5.03 -12.04
CA GLY A 137 -18.01 5.62 -12.50
C GLY A 137 -18.13 5.57 -14.02
N GLU A 138 -17.08 6.00 -14.74
CA GLU A 138 -16.99 5.91 -16.20
C GLU A 138 -17.18 4.47 -16.69
N TYR A 139 -16.48 3.50 -16.09
CA TYR A 139 -16.58 2.09 -16.44
C TYR A 139 -18.02 1.55 -16.30
N PHE A 140 -18.69 1.81 -15.19
CA PHE A 140 -20.06 1.31 -14.98
C PHE A 140 -21.10 2.07 -15.80
N ALA A 141 -20.87 3.34 -16.10
CA ALA A 141 -21.72 4.11 -17.03
C ALA A 141 -21.67 3.53 -18.45
N MET A 142 -20.48 3.15 -18.94
CA MET A 142 -20.33 2.49 -20.25
C MET A 142 -21.06 1.14 -20.31
N LEU A 143 -21.21 0.46 -19.18
CA LEU A 143 -21.95 -0.80 -19.07
C LEU A 143 -23.46 -0.62 -18.88
N GLY A 144 -23.96 0.63 -18.84
CA GLY A 144 -25.37 0.94 -18.64
C GLY A 144 -25.88 0.60 -17.24
N VAL A 145 -24.99 0.48 -16.25
CA VAL A 145 -25.42 0.25 -14.87
C VAL A 145 -26.04 1.53 -14.32
N PRO A 146 -27.30 1.49 -13.83
CA PRO A 146 -27.96 2.68 -13.30
C PRO A 146 -27.23 3.17 -12.05
N THR A 147 -26.53 4.28 -12.18
CA THR A 147 -26.07 5.05 -11.03
C THR A 147 -27.03 6.22 -10.81
N LEU A 148 -27.28 6.59 -9.54
CA LEU A 148 -28.00 7.83 -9.23
C LEU A 148 -27.26 9.02 -9.87
N GLY A 149 -27.90 10.21 -9.93
CA GLY A 149 -27.34 11.38 -10.61
C GLY A 149 -25.89 11.70 -10.24
N THR A 150 -25.48 11.46 -9.00
CA THR A 150 -24.08 11.38 -8.59
C THR A 150 -23.75 9.92 -8.22
N PRO A 151 -22.82 9.25 -8.93
CA PRO A 151 -22.37 7.91 -8.56
C PRO A 151 -21.77 7.90 -7.15
N PHE A 152 -22.10 6.89 -6.35
CA PHE A 152 -21.49 6.72 -5.01
C PHE A 152 -20.00 6.41 -5.10
N LEU A 153 -19.57 5.62 -6.09
CA LEU A 153 -18.17 5.45 -6.47
C LEU A 153 -17.99 5.95 -7.91
N ASP A 154 -17.17 6.99 -8.07
CA ASP A 154 -16.81 7.55 -9.37
C ASP A 154 -15.31 7.35 -9.64
N GLU A 155 -14.47 8.16 -9.02
CA GLU A 155 -13.02 7.94 -8.96
C GLU A 155 -12.64 7.29 -7.63
N VAL A 156 -11.92 6.16 -7.69
CA VAL A 156 -11.47 5.42 -6.50
C VAL A 156 -9.96 5.57 -6.35
N PRO A 157 -9.48 6.43 -5.41
CA PRO A 157 -8.05 6.55 -5.12
C PRO A 157 -7.59 5.46 -4.14
N ILE A 158 -6.52 4.73 -4.49
CA ILE A 158 -5.87 3.76 -3.62
C ILE A 158 -4.44 4.21 -3.33
N ARG A 159 -4.21 4.69 -2.11
CA ARG A 159 -2.87 5.02 -1.61
C ARG A 159 -2.19 3.80 -0.99
N PHE A 160 -0.97 3.53 -1.41
CA PHE A 160 -0.19 2.40 -0.90
C PHE A 160 1.30 2.75 -0.81
N GLY A 161 2.02 2.03 0.05
CA GLY A 161 3.45 2.18 0.25
C GLY A 161 4.23 1.01 -0.37
N ILE A 162 5.31 1.33 -1.05
CA ILE A 162 6.34 0.37 -1.46
C ILE A 162 7.50 0.52 -0.50
N ASP A 163 7.74 -0.53 0.30
CA ASP A 163 8.79 -0.57 1.31
C ASP A 163 10.06 -1.29 0.82
N ASN A 164 10.00 -2.13 -0.21
CA ASN A 164 11.13 -2.87 -0.74
C ASN A 164 11.12 -2.87 -2.29
N PRO A 165 11.95 -2.06 -2.98
CA PRO A 165 11.94 -1.98 -4.44
C PRO A 165 12.45 -3.25 -5.15
N GLU A 166 12.94 -4.24 -4.41
CA GLU A 166 13.32 -5.56 -4.95
C GLU A 166 12.13 -6.54 -5.02
N SER A 167 11.03 -6.25 -4.32
CA SER A 167 9.85 -7.11 -4.23
C SER A 167 8.83 -6.84 -5.33
N ASN A 168 8.05 -7.87 -5.67
CA ASN A 168 6.85 -7.70 -6.48
C ASN A 168 5.71 -7.17 -5.61
N TYR A 169 4.95 -6.22 -6.16
CA TYR A 169 3.74 -5.68 -5.57
C TYR A 169 2.60 -5.91 -6.55
N HIS A 170 1.58 -6.61 -6.07
CA HIS A 170 0.30 -6.71 -6.75
C HIS A 170 -0.73 -5.95 -5.93
N VAL A 171 -1.30 -4.88 -6.49
CA VAL A 171 -2.30 -4.04 -5.80
C VAL A 171 -3.56 -4.00 -6.66
N PRO A 172 -4.47 -4.98 -6.50
CA PRO A 172 -5.67 -5.09 -7.31
C PRO A 172 -6.82 -4.24 -6.76
N LEU A 173 -7.84 -4.05 -7.58
CA LEU A 173 -9.12 -3.50 -7.19
C LEU A 173 -10.22 -4.54 -7.45
N LEU A 174 -11.05 -4.80 -6.45
CA LEU A 174 -12.33 -5.49 -6.62
C LEU A 174 -13.41 -4.46 -6.41
N CYS A 175 -14.27 -4.21 -7.39
CA CYS A 175 -15.26 -3.14 -7.30
C CYS A 175 -16.62 -3.51 -7.89
N SER A 176 -17.65 -2.95 -7.29
CA SER A 176 -18.99 -2.74 -7.84
C SER A 176 -19.27 -1.23 -7.85
N PRO A 177 -20.41 -0.75 -8.35
CA PRO A 177 -20.78 0.65 -8.19
C PRO A 177 -20.83 1.10 -6.72
N TRP A 178 -21.13 0.18 -5.78
CA TRP A 178 -21.46 0.50 -4.38
C TRP A 178 -20.43 0.03 -3.35
N SER A 179 -19.40 -0.67 -3.78
CA SER A 179 -18.37 -1.17 -2.88
C SER A 179 -17.07 -1.40 -3.63
N PHE A 180 -15.95 -1.28 -2.92
CA PHE A 180 -14.68 -1.76 -3.41
C PHE A 180 -13.82 -2.31 -2.28
N SER A 181 -12.84 -3.12 -2.66
CA SER A 181 -11.79 -3.58 -1.76
C SER A 181 -10.46 -3.72 -2.52
N THR A 182 -9.37 -3.66 -1.76
CA THR A 182 -8.01 -3.86 -2.25
C THR A 182 -7.19 -4.60 -1.19
N TYR A 183 -6.04 -5.12 -1.57
CA TYR A 183 -5.11 -5.79 -0.67
C TYR A 183 -3.68 -5.76 -1.25
N ARG A 184 -2.68 -6.14 -0.44
CA ARG A 184 -1.32 -6.39 -0.93
C ARG A 184 -1.21 -7.85 -1.37
N GLY A 185 -1.20 -8.09 -2.68
CA GLY A 185 -0.89 -9.39 -3.27
C GLY A 185 0.62 -9.64 -3.38
N SER A 186 0.96 -10.87 -3.74
CA SER A 186 2.34 -11.37 -3.96
C SER A 186 2.82 -11.20 -5.40
#